data_AF-A0A2J6PTP4-F1
#
_entry.id   AF-A0A2J6PTP4-F1
#
_cell.length_a   1.000
_cell.length_b   1.000
_cell.length_c   1.000
_cell.angle_alpha   90.00
_cell.angle_beta   90.00
_cell.angle_gamma   90.00
#
_symmetry.space_group_name_H-M   'P 1'
#
loop_
_entity.id
_entity.type
_entity.pdbx_description
1 polymer ?
#
loop_
_entity_poly.entity_id
_entity_poly.type
_entity_poly.pdbx_seq_one_letter_code
_entity_poly.pdbx_strand_id
1 'polypeptide(L)'
;MELSRETVRSSLKEFPLFPRLPFEIRHLIWREALPGPRLVELLYDEDIGACISRSPLPICLWICSESRKEAKLFYRLMFATDRAEASIYLDPRIDEVYLGVGNFHPAPRSVLDLFLALDPKDIGQIENLAMD
;
A
#
# COMPACT_ATOMS: atom_id res chain seq x y z
N MET A 1 -43.89 15.95 1.15
CA MET A 1 -43.72 14.94 2.21
C MET A 1 -42.48 15.33 2.99
N GLU A 2 -42.67 16.17 4.00
CA GLU A 2 -41.61 16.71 4.85
C GLU A 2 -41.07 15.58 5.73
N LEU A 3 -39.77 15.33 5.67
CA LEU A 3 -39.11 14.43 6.61
C LEU A 3 -39.08 15.15 7.97
N SER A 4 -39.83 14.64 8.94
CA SER A 4 -39.82 15.16 10.31
C SER A 4 -38.40 15.05 10.89
N ARG A 5 -37.92 16.16 11.48
CA ARG A 5 -36.55 16.35 11.97
C ARG A 5 -36.17 15.50 13.19
N GLU A 6 -36.99 14.53 13.59
CA GLU A 6 -36.93 13.90 14.92
C GLU A 6 -36.48 12.44 14.96
N THR A 7 -36.32 11.74 13.83
CA THR A 7 -36.16 10.27 13.88
C THR A 7 -34.74 9.71 13.79
N VAL A 8 -33.67 10.50 13.62
CA VAL A 8 -32.35 9.87 13.38
C VAL A 8 -31.25 10.39 14.30
N ARG A 9 -31.37 10.09 15.60
CA ARG A 9 -30.19 9.76 16.43
C ARG A 9 -29.70 8.34 16.10
N SER A 10 -29.66 7.97 14.81
CA SER A 10 -28.88 6.80 14.41
C SER A 10 -27.45 7.09 14.82
N SER A 11 -26.80 6.13 15.47
CA SER A 11 -25.37 6.24 15.68
C SER A 11 -24.73 6.52 14.31
N LEU A 12 -23.90 7.56 14.19
CA LEU A 12 -23.15 7.90 12.97
C LEU A 12 -22.10 6.83 12.61
N LYS A 13 -22.31 5.56 13.01
CA LYS A 13 -21.44 4.41 12.80
C LYS A 13 -21.65 3.76 11.44
N GLU A 14 -22.78 3.99 10.79
CA GLU A 14 -23.12 3.36 9.51
C GLU A 14 -23.59 4.39 8.47
N PHE A 15 -23.22 4.15 7.21
CA PHE A 15 -23.63 4.97 6.06
C PHE A 15 -24.29 4.11 4.98
N PRO A 16 -25.58 3.74 5.16
CA PRO A 16 -26.28 2.82 4.26
C PRO A 16 -26.56 3.41 2.87
N LEU A 17 -26.32 4.71 2.67
CA LEU A 17 -26.52 5.38 1.39
C LEU A 17 -25.33 5.21 0.43
N PHE A 18 -24.16 4.75 0.89
CA PHE A 18 -22.99 4.55 0.03
C PHE A 18 -23.31 3.70 -1.22
N PRO A 19 -23.95 2.52 -1.11
CA PRO A 19 -24.24 1.68 -2.28
C PRO A 19 -25.27 2.29 -3.25
N ARG A 20 -26.00 3.34 -2.82
CA ARG A 20 -26.98 4.05 -3.65
C ARG A 20 -26.36 5.16 -4.48
N LEU A 21 -25.09 5.48 -4.24
CA LEU A 21 -24.36 6.42 -5.06
C LEU A 21 -24.11 5.83 -6.46
N PRO A 22 -24.14 6.67 -7.52
CA PRO A 22 -23.67 6.27 -8.84
C PRO A 22 -22.28 5.64 -8.77
N PHE A 23 -22.01 4.70 -9.66
CA PHE A 23 -20.76 3.94 -9.65
C PHE A 23 -19.53 4.85 -9.80
N GLU A 24 -19.64 5.87 -10.64
CA GLU A 24 -18.61 6.88 -10.87
C GLU A 24 -18.25 7.63 -9.58
N ILE A 25 -19.25 7.98 -8.78
CA ILE A 25 -19.04 8.66 -7.49
C ILE A 25 -18.38 7.73 -6.48
N ARG A 26 -18.78 6.46 -6.42
CA ARG A 26 -18.12 5.49 -5.54
C ARG A 26 -16.66 5.28 -5.92
N HIS A 27 -16.35 5.23 -7.22
CA HIS A 27 -14.96 5.16 -7.70
C HIS A 27 -14.15 6.39 -7.32
N LEU A 28 -14.71 7.60 -7.46
CA LEU A 28 -14.05 8.82 -6.99
C LEU A 28 -13.78 8.76 -5.48
N ILE A 29 -14.75 8.34 -4.67
CA ILE A 29 -14.55 8.20 -3.22
C ILE A 29 -13.42 7.21 -2.92
N TRP A 30 -13.40 6.04 -3.57
CA TRP A 30 -12.33 5.07 -3.35
C TRP A 30 -10.97 5.56 -3.81
N ARG A 31 -10.93 6.33 -4.91
CA ARG A 31 -9.71 6.94 -5.41
C ARG A 31 -9.14 7.94 -4.41
N GLU A 32 -9.99 8.83 -3.91
CA GLU A 32 -9.61 9.84 -2.91
C GLU A 32 -9.29 9.24 -1.54
N ALA A 33 -9.76 8.01 -1.27
CA ALA A 33 -9.45 7.27 -0.05
C ALA A 33 -8.14 6.46 -0.13
N LEU A 34 -7.47 6.40 -1.29
CA LEU A 34 -6.13 5.84 -1.38
C LEU A 34 -5.16 6.70 -0.55
N PRO A 35 -4.15 6.10 0.08
CA PRO A 35 -3.13 6.90 0.74
C PRO A 35 -2.42 7.78 -0.31
N GLY A 36 -2.07 8.99 0.10
CA GLY A 36 -1.12 9.82 -0.64
C GLY A 36 0.32 9.30 -0.50
N PRO A 37 1.31 10.08 -0.95
CA PRO A 37 2.73 9.73 -0.82
C PRO A 37 3.09 9.34 0.61
N ARG A 38 3.82 8.23 0.75
CA ARG A 38 4.23 7.66 2.04
C ARG A 38 5.58 6.97 1.91
N LEU A 39 6.27 6.86 3.03
CA LEU A 39 7.52 6.13 3.13
C LEU A 39 7.25 4.62 3.26
N VAL A 40 7.83 3.84 2.36
CA VAL A 40 7.80 2.37 2.38
C VAL A 40 9.19 1.87 2.70
N GLU A 41 9.41 1.52 3.97
CA GLU A 41 10.66 0.93 4.40
C GLU A 41 10.77 -0.49 3.84
N LEU A 42 11.84 -0.74 3.10
CA LEU A 42 12.15 -2.05 2.55
C LEU A 42 13.16 -2.75 3.45
N LEU A 43 12.72 -3.86 4.05
CA LEU A 43 13.51 -4.73 4.90
C LEU A 43 13.76 -6.05 4.17
N TYR A 44 14.94 -6.64 4.34
CA TYR A 44 15.22 -7.98 3.86
C TYR A 44 15.50 -8.91 5.04
N ASP A 45 14.72 -9.96 5.12
CA ASP A 45 14.85 -11.02 6.10
C ASP A 45 15.57 -12.20 5.44
N GLU A 46 16.83 -12.45 5.83
CA GLU A 46 17.66 -13.51 5.24
C GLU A 46 17.18 -14.91 5.65
N ASP A 47 16.56 -15.05 6.83
CA ASP A 47 16.09 -16.33 7.35
C ASP A 47 14.97 -16.90 6.47
N ILE A 48 14.08 -16.02 5.98
CA ILE A 48 13.02 -16.38 5.03
C ILE A 48 13.34 -16.00 3.58
N GLY A 49 14.43 -15.27 3.34
CA GLY A 49 14.84 -14.79 2.03
C GLY A 49 13.84 -13.84 1.37
N ALA A 50 13.09 -13.05 2.16
CA ALA A 50 11.97 -12.25 1.67
C ALA A 50 12.15 -10.76 1.97
N CYS A 51 11.67 -9.93 1.05
CA CYS A 51 11.47 -8.52 1.31
C CYS A 51 10.18 -8.32 2.10
N ILE A 52 10.24 -7.54 3.19
CA ILE A 52 9.11 -7.18 4.03
C ILE A 52 9.07 -5.67 4.27
N SER A 53 7.91 -5.16 4.67
CA SER A 53 7.76 -3.75 5.06
C SER A 53 6.90 -3.64 6.30
N ARG A 54 7.26 -2.70 7.18
CA ARG A 54 6.45 -2.31 8.35
C ARG A 54 5.45 -1.21 8.02
N SER A 55 5.50 -0.64 6.82
CA SER A 55 4.61 0.43 6.42
C SER A 55 3.16 -0.06 6.37
N PRO A 56 2.19 0.71 6.89
CA PRO A 56 0.79 0.32 6.88
C PRO A 56 0.32 -0.02 5.47
N LEU A 57 -0.45 -1.08 5.29
CA LEU A 57 -1.02 -1.41 3.98
C LEU A 57 -2.02 -0.32 3.56
N PRO A 58 -2.14 0.01 2.25
CA PRO A 58 -3.21 0.87 1.76
C PRO A 58 -4.57 0.34 2.23
N ILE A 59 -5.27 1.11 3.06
CA ILE A 59 -6.48 0.62 3.75
C ILE A 59 -7.54 0.14 2.75
N CYS A 60 -7.61 0.78 1.58
CA CYS A 60 -8.50 0.41 0.49
C CYS A 60 -8.29 -1.03 -0.02
N LEU A 61 -7.13 -1.63 0.19
CA LEU A 61 -6.93 -3.06 -0.11
C LEU A 61 -7.74 -3.98 0.81
N TRP A 62 -8.21 -3.51 1.97
CA TRP A 62 -8.81 -4.37 3.00
C TRP A 62 -10.27 -4.04 3.32
N ILE A 63 -10.79 -2.87 2.92
CA ILE A 63 -12.15 -2.44 3.27
C ILE A 63 -13.23 -3.35 2.65
N CYS A 64 -13.27 -3.46 1.32
CA CYS A 64 -14.26 -4.24 0.59
C CYS A 64 -13.76 -4.63 -0.80
N SER A 65 -14.55 -5.41 -1.56
CA SER A 65 -14.18 -5.85 -2.91
C SER A 65 -14.10 -4.70 -3.92
N GLU A 66 -14.94 -3.67 -3.79
CA GLU A 66 -14.93 -2.50 -4.68
C GLU A 66 -13.67 -1.64 -4.44
N SER A 67 -13.42 -1.27 -3.19
CA SER A 67 -12.25 -0.50 -2.78
C SER A 67 -10.93 -1.21 -3.16
N ARG A 68 -10.88 -2.53 -2.99
CA ARG A 68 -9.70 -3.34 -3.36
C ARG A 68 -9.44 -3.36 -4.86
N LYS A 69 -10.50 -3.39 -5.69
CA LYS A 69 -10.35 -3.30 -7.15
C LYS A 69 -9.75 -1.95 -7.54
N GLU A 70 -10.24 -0.87 -6.94
CA GLU A 70 -9.73 0.48 -7.19
C GLU A 70 -8.27 0.63 -6.77
N ALA A 71 -7.91 0.17 -5.56
CA ALA A 71 -6.54 0.23 -5.07
C ALA A 71 -5.56 -0.54 -5.96
N LYS A 72 -5.96 -1.70 -6.50
CA LYS A 72 -5.12 -2.53 -7.38
C LYS A 72 -4.84 -1.91 -8.75
N LEU A 73 -5.50 -0.82 -9.12
CA LEU A 73 -5.15 -0.05 -10.32
C LEU A 73 -3.84 0.74 -10.15
N PHE A 74 -3.44 1.02 -8.90
CA PHE A 74 -2.26 1.82 -8.54
C PHE A 74 -1.21 0.97 -7.83
N TYR A 75 -1.67 0.28 -6.78
CA TYR A 75 -0.82 -0.51 -5.89
C TYR A 75 -0.69 -1.93 -6.41
N ARG A 76 0.55 -2.36 -6.59
CA ARG A 76 0.91 -3.74 -6.97
C ARG A 76 1.84 -4.35 -5.94
N LEU A 77 1.88 -5.68 -5.90
CA LEU A 77 2.89 -6.40 -5.11
C LEU A 77 4.25 -6.26 -5.81
N MET A 78 5.26 -5.83 -5.07
CA MET A 78 6.64 -5.65 -5.53
C MET A 78 7.63 -6.31 -4.55
N PHE A 79 8.88 -6.39 -4.98
CA PHE A 79 10.04 -6.92 -4.27
C PHE A 79 9.98 -8.44 -4.04
N ALA A 80 9.67 -9.18 -5.11
CA ALA A 80 9.91 -10.62 -5.12
C ALA A 80 11.42 -10.90 -5.09
N THR A 81 11.78 -12.05 -4.54
CA THR A 81 13.15 -12.55 -4.52
C THR A 81 13.21 -13.91 -5.23
N ASP A 82 14.40 -14.48 -5.35
CA ASP A 82 14.56 -15.87 -5.80
C ASP A 82 13.99 -16.89 -4.82
N ARG A 83 13.81 -16.50 -3.55
CA ARG A 83 13.35 -17.36 -2.45
C ARG A 83 11.90 -17.14 -2.04
N ALA A 84 11.32 -15.98 -2.34
CA ALA A 84 9.99 -15.58 -1.86
C ALA A 84 9.21 -14.72 -2.87
N GLU A 85 7.89 -14.84 -2.84
CA GLU A 85 7.00 -13.99 -3.63
C GLU A 85 6.97 -12.55 -3.11
N ALA A 86 6.59 -11.62 -4.00
CA ALA A 86 6.39 -10.21 -3.66
C ALA A 86 5.30 -10.05 -2.58
N SER A 87 5.62 -9.33 -1.50
CA SER A 87 4.74 -9.19 -0.34
C SER A 87 4.31 -7.74 -0.05
N ILE A 88 4.94 -6.76 -0.70
CA ILE A 88 4.79 -5.34 -0.39
C ILE A 88 3.93 -4.66 -1.45
N TYR A 89 2.80 -4.08 -1.03
CA TYR A 89 1.98 -3.24 -1.91
C TYR A 89 2.57 -1.84 -2.02
N LEU A 90 2.93 -1.46 -3.24
CA LEU A 90 3.57 -0.19 -3.58
C LEU A 90 2.85 0.45 -4.77
N ASP A 91 2.63 1.77 -4.73
CA ASP A 91 2.44 2.58 -5.93
C ASP A 91 3.80 3.23 -6.29
N PRO A 92 4.51 2.70 -7.30
CA PRO A 92 5.88 3.12 -7.59
C PRO A 92 6.00 4.58 -8.05
N ARG A 93 4.88 5.24 -8.37
CA ARG A 93 4.86 6.64 -8.83
C ARG A 93 4.83 7.65 -7.68
N ILE A 94 4.25 7.26 -6.54
CA ILE A 94 4.00 8.18 -5.42
C ILE A 94 4.59 7.73 -4.09
N ASP A 95 4.78 6.42 -3.89
CA ASP A 95 5.43 5.90 -2.69
C ASP A 95 6.94 6.18 -2.79
N GLU A 96 7.56 6.53 -1.67
CA GLU A 96 9.00 6.67 -1.52
C GLU A 96 9.55 5.42 -0.85
N VAL A 97 10.46 4.72 -1.55
CA VAL A 97 11.08 3.49 -1.03
C VAL A 97 12.33 3.88 -0.24
N TYR A 98 12.46 3.37 0.98
CA TYR A 98 13.62 3.66 1.84
C TYR A 98 14.44 2.40 2.13
N LEU A 99 15.76 2.50 1.86
CA LEU A 99 16.78 1.49 2.14
C LEU A 99 17.75 2.00 3.20
N GLY A 100 17.67 1.45 4.41
CA GLY A 100 18.56 1.79 5.53
C GLY A 100 19.56 0.68 5.87
N VAL A 101 20.69 1.04 6.48
CA VAL A 101 21.74 0.10 6.93
C VAL A 101 21.23 -0.94 7.93
N GLY A 102 20.19 -0.60 8.71
CA GLY A 102 19.55 -1.48 9.69
C GLY A 102 18.47 -2.39 9.12
N ASN A 103 18.22 -2.36 7.81
CA ASN A 103 17.07 -3.02 7.19
C ASN A 103 17.31 -4.52 6.90
N PHE A 104 18.41 -5.08 7.40
CA PHE A 104 18.74 -6.49 7.29
C PHE A 104 18.58 -7.22 8.61
N HIS A 105 17.88 -8.35 8.56
CA HIS A 105 17.94 -9.32 9.64
C HIS A 105 18.63 -10.60 9.17
N PRO A 106 19.77 -11.01 9.78
CA PRO A 106 20.59 -10.29 10.78
C PRO A 106 21.50 -9.20 10.15
N ALA A 107 21.87 -8.16 10.93
CA ALA A 107 22.61 -6.98 10.46
C ALA A 107 24.17 -7.09 10.54
N PRO A 108 24.97 -6.46 9.63
CA PRO A 108 24.64 -6.07 8.25
C PRO A 108 25.64 -6.60 7.19
N ARG A 109 25.07 -6.91 6.01
CA ARG A 109 25.66 -6.68 4.69
C ARG A 109 25.36 -5.22 4.28
N SER A 110 26.12 -4.63 3.36
CA SER A 110 25.99 -3.22 2.95
C SER A 110 24.59 -2.90 2.38
N VAL A 111 24.14 -1.64 2.44
CA VAL A 111 22.92 -1.20 1.70
C VAL A 111 23.00 -1.50 0.20
N LEU A 112 24.23 -1.53 -0.35
CA LEU A 112 24.47 -1.94 -1.73
C LEU A 112 24.12 -3.41 -1.96
N ASP A 113 24.36 -4.27 -0.98
CA ASP A 113 24.00 -5.69 -1.08
C ASP A 113 22.48 -5.86 -1.12
N LEU A 114 21.72 -4.98 -0.45
CA LEU A 114 20.25 -5.00 -0.51
C LEU A 114 19.82 -4.63 -1.92
N PHE A 115 20.30 -3.48 -2.38
CA PHE A 115 19.98 -2.95 -3.70
C PHE A 115 20.31 -3.96 -4.80
N LEU A 116 21.43 -4.67 -4.71
CA LEU A 116 21.82 -5.71 -5.67
C LEU A 116 20.98 -7.00 -5.57
N ALA A 117 20.35 -7.27 -4.43
CA ALA A 117 19.48 -8.43 -4.24
C ALA A 117 18.04 -8.21 -4.76
N LEU A 118 17.63 -6.96 -5.00
CA LEU A 118 16.29 -6.64 -5.50
C LEU A 118 16.16 -6.96 -6.99
N ASP A 119 14.94 -7.32 -7.43
CA ASP A 119 14.64 -7.50 -8.85
C ASP A 119 14.85 -6.17 -9.60
N PRO A 120 15.74 -6.12 -10.61
CA PRO A 120 15.98 -4.91 -11.41
C PRO A 120 14.73 -4.36 -12.09
N LYS A 121 13.73 -5.21 -12.38
CA LYS A 121 12.44 -4.77 -12.95
C LYS A 121 11.64 -3.94 -11.96
N ASP A 122 11.69 -4.30 -10.68
CA ASP A 122 10.99 -3.56 -9.64
C ASP A 122 11.71 -2.23 -9.39
N ILE A 123 13.05 -2.24 -9.31
CA ILE A 123 13.85 -1.02 -9.18
C ILE A 123 13.57 -0.04 -10.33
N GLY A 124 13.54 -0.52 -11.57
CA GLY A 124 13.31 0.32 -12.75
C GLY A 124 11.93 0.98 -12.83
N GLN A 125 10.99 0.59 -11.96
CA GLN A 125 9.66 1.19 -11.89
C GLN A 125 9.55 2.27 -10.81
N ILE A 126 10.41 2.25 -9.79
CA ILE A 126 10.33 3.14 -8.63
C ILE A 126 10.78 4.55 -9.03
N GLU A 127 9.90 5.54 -8.83
CA GLU A 127 10.20 6.94 -9.12
C GLU A 127 10.90 7.65 -7.96
N ASN A 128 10.68 7.21 -6.71
CA ASN A 128 11.22 7.83 -5.50
C ASN A 128 11.95 6.80 -4.63
N LEU A 129 13.27 6.94 -4.51
CA LEU A 129 14.14 6.06 -3.71
C LEU A 129 15.06 6.88 -2.80
N ALA A 130 15.05 6.57 -1.51
CA ALA A 130 15.94 7.13 -0.50
C ALA A 130 16.85 6.03 0.09
N MET A 131 18.12 6.35 0.35
CA MET A 131 19.11 5.41 0.91
C MET A 131 20.03 6.13 1.91
N ASP A 132 20.42 5.44 2.99
CA ASP A 132 21.44 5.88 3.97
C ASP A 132 22.81 5.20 3.76
#